data_AF-A0A1Q8LEC4-F1
#
_entry.id   AF-A0A1Q8LEC4-F1
#
_cell.length_a   1.000
_cell.length_b   1.000
_cell.length_c   1.000
_cell.angle_alpha   90.00
_cell.angle_beta   90.00
_cell.angle_gamma   90.00
#
_symmetry.space_group_name_H-M   'P 1'
#
loop_
_entity.id
_entity.type
_entity.pdbx_description
1 polymer ?
#
loop_
_entity_poly.entity_id
_entity_poly.type
_entity_poly.pdbx_seq_one_letter_code
_entity_poly.pdbx_strand_id
1 'polypeptide(L)'
;MRGGGNEHSTMLIHTTTETAVHERFKDPLLELKNRMLTGLTTKDPGLLDRLRTTWAKETARVPAADFGETTVPFEDLLVELPDVVEATTVVIDNYRSTDRLDYESGPVTAIAVGGNTLSRGLTLEGLVSSLFVRAVSAYDTLLQMGRWFGYRNHYADLPRIWMTDELMDWFSHLATVEAEMRLDINRYMNPGVTPRNFAVRLRTHPKMSITAKAKMTSAVRAVAAYGGQLVESRFFDVSDNGLSWLEANAAAARTLVCRAARDGSARTARNETALFTDVPHEHVLEFLTSYSFHERSSDGDSGRIAEYIRKRVRAGSLGRWSVGVIGNSQPRADTKRCDLGSGVEVRMVRRARLSYDEDSDFDGVADIKTLSGSRDEAIDLDIASSQPKRSELDARRREQRPNEGLLLMYPIDPWSEPTAKKGRVPLAAPTDDVVMGVALVFPRPEDKDSDVEYMSADLSKVLVEEEDLSILDQDDE
;
A
#
# COMPACT_ATOMS: atom_id res chain seq x y z
N MET A 1 1.13 29.38 -21.54
CA MET A 1 0.00 28.59 -22.07
C MET A 1 -1.16 28.42 -21.08
N ARG A 2 -1.06 27.61 -20.02
CA ARG A 2 -2.18 27.38 -19.07
C ARG A 2 -2.36 28.48 -18.01
N GLY A 3 -1.41 29.40 -17.86
CA GLY A 3 -1.53 30.56 -16.96
C GLY A 3 -1.48 30.25 -15.46
N GLY A 4 -1.40 28.97 -15.08
CA GLY A 4 -1.12 28.50 -13.73
C GLY A 4 -0.20 27.27 -13.76
N GLY A 5 0.50 27.02 -12.66
CA GLY A 5 1.45 25.90 -12.53
C GLY A 5 2.88 26.36 -12.24
N ASN A 6 3.83 25.44 -12.39
CA ASN A 6 5.25 25.71 -12.25
C ASN A 6 5.77 26.39 -13.54
N GLU A 7 6.51 27.49 -13.40
CA GLU A 7 7.06 28.25 -14.54
C GLU A 7 8.30 27.56 -15.17
N HIS A 8 8.91 26.62 -14.45
CA HIS A 8 9.99 25.80 -14.94
C HIS A 8 9.45 24.63 -15.79
N SER A 9 10.25 24.19 -16.76
CA SER A 9 9.98 23.03 -17.60
C SER A 9 11.27 22.21 -17.75
N THR A 10 11.37 21.11 -17.01
CA THR A 10 12.59 20.31 -16.98
C THR A 10 12.38 18.87 -17.45
N MET A 11 13.43 18.34 -18.07
CA MET A 11 13.56 16.93 -18.43
C MET A 11 14.76 16.34 -17.69
N LEU A 12 14.60 15.14 -17.13
CA LEU A 12 15.68 14.39 -16.52
C LEU A 12 16.11 13.22 -17.40
N ILE A 13 17.42 13.10 -17.64
CA ILE A 13 18.03 11.91 -18.24
C ILE A 13 18.97 11.30 -17.20
N HIS A 14 18.55 10.16 -16.67
CA HIS A 14 19.29 9.45 -15.63
C HIS A 14 19.65 8.05 -16.11
N THR A 15 20.88 7.90 -16.62
CA THR A 15 21.33 6.68 -17.30
C THR A 15 22.29 5.84 -16.46
N THR A 16 23.44 6.38 -16.07
CA THR A 16 24.47 5.65 -15.30
C THR A 16 25.07 6.56 -14.20
N THR A 17 25.98 6.04 -13.39
CA THR A 17 26.79 6.87 -12.46
C THR A 17 28.09 7.36 -13.10
N GLU A 18 28.38 6.96 -14.34
CA GLU A 18 29.63 7.28 -15.02
C GLU A 18 29.55 8.66 -15.66
N THR A 19 30.33 9.59 -15.12
CA THR A 19 30.44 10.97 -15.63
C THR A 19 30.76 11.05 -17.13
N ALA A 20 31.62 10.16 -17.63
CA ALA A 20 31.97 10.08 -19.05
C ALA A 20 30.78 9.74 -19.94
N VAL A 21 29.80 8.98 -19.43
CA VAL A 21 28.55 8.69 -20.15
C VAL A 21 27.65 9.92 -20.17
N HIS A 22 27.54 10.65 -19.05
CA HIS A 22 26.77 11.90 -18.99
C HIS A 22 27.28 12.94 -19.98
N GLU A 23 28.60 13.14 -20.04
CA GLU A 23 29.23 14.09 -20.95
C GLU A 23 28.93 13.76 -22.43
N ARG A 24 28.83 12.47 -22.77
CA ARG A 24 28.48 12.02 -24.13
C ARG A 24 27.05 12.31 -24.53
N PHE A 25 26.15 12.66 -23.60
CA PHE A 25 24.79 13.10 -23.95
C PHE A 25 24.75 14.56 -24.40
N LYS A 26 25.76 15.39 -24.07
CA LYS A 26 25.72 16.83 -24.34
C LYS A 26 25.59 17.13 -25.83
N ASP A 27 26.52 16.61 -26.65
CA ASP A 27 26.54 16.92 -28.09
C ASP A 27 25.29 16.41 -28.82
N PRO A 28 24.82 15.15 -28.64
CA PRO A 28 23.59 14.69 -29.27
C PRO A 28 22.34 15.49 -28.88
N LEU A 29 22.25 15.96 -27.63
CA LEU A 29 21.13 16.78 -27.17
C LEU A 29 21.17 18.19 -27.77
N LEU A 30 22.36 18.80 -27.86
CA LEU A 30 22.55 20.09 -28.52
C LEU A 30 22.26 19.98 -30.03
N GLU A 31 22.70 18.91 -30.67
CA GLU A 31 22.37 18.64 -32.08
C GLU A 31 20.86 18.45 -32.28
N LEU A 32 20.19 17.71 -31.39
CA LEU A 32 18.74 17.56 -31.41
C LEU A 32 18.04 18.92 -31.27
N LYS A 33 18.43 19.74 -30.28
CA LYS A 33 17.91 21.10 -30.09
C LYS A 33 18.07 21.92 -31.37
N ASN A 34 19.27 21.96 -31.95
CA ASN A 34 19.55 22.74 -33.15
C ASN A 34 18.74 22.26 -34.36
N ARG A 35 18.59 20.94 -34.55
CA ARG A 35 17.75 20.38 -35.60
C ARG A 35 16.26 20.72 -35.40
N MET A 36 15.77 20.66 -34.16
CA MET A 36 14.39 21.04 -33.83
C MET A 36 14.16 22.53 -34.12
N LEU A 37 15.04 23.41 -33.65
CA LEU A 37 14.93 24.86 -33.86
C LEU A 37 14.96 25.21 -35.35
N THR A 38 15.87 24.60 -36.11
CA THR A 38 15.96 24.78 -37.56
C THR A 38 14.67 24.36 -38.24
N GLY A 39 14.16 23.15 -37.95
CA GLY A 39 12.93 22.65 -38.57
C GLY A 39 11.69 23.45 -38.19
N LEU A 40 11.61 23.97 -36.96
CA LEU A 40 10.52 24.86 -36.53
C LEU A 40 10.59 26.21 -37.27
N THR A 41 11.79 26.78 -37.40
CA THR A 41 12.01 28.07 -38.07
C THR A 41 11.72 27.98 -39.58
N THR A 42 12.15 26.89 -40.23
CA THR A 42 11.88 26.65 -41.66
C THR A 42 10.48 26.09 -41.93
N LYS A 43 9.71 25.79 -40.88
CA LYS A 43 8.38 25.16 -40.95
C LYS A 43 8.41 23.85 -41.74
N ASP A 44 9.41 23.01 -41.48
CA ASP A 44 9.58 21.71 -42.15
C ASP A 44 8.30 20.86 -42.00
N PRO A 45 7.59 20.52 -43.09
CA PRO A 45 6.32 19.80 -43.01
C PRO A 45 6.43 18.44 -42.32
N GLY A 46 7.55 17.73 -42.53
CA GLY A 46 7.79 16.42 -41.95
C GLY A 46 7.95 16.47 -40.43
N LEU A 47 8.72 17.44 -39.92
CA LEU A 47 8.84 17.68 -38.48
C LEU A 47 7.51 18.09 -37.85
N LEU A 48 6.79 19.04 -38.47
CA LEU A 48 5.53 19.55 -37.94
C LEU A 48 4.47 18.46 -37.85
N ASP A 49 4.36 17.61 -38.87
CA ASP A 49 3.43 16.48 -38.87
C ASP A 49 3.78 15.46 -37.78
N ARG A 50 5.08 15.17 -37.59
CA ARG A 50 5.54 14.30 -36.51
C ARG A 50 5.21 14.87 -35.13
N LEU A 51 5.47 16.15 -34.88
CA LEU A 51 5.18 16.81 -33.61
C LEU A 51 3.66 16.82 -33.33
N ARG A 52 2.84 17.12 -34.34
CA ARG A 52 1.37 17.09 -34.22
C ARG A 52 0.86 15.70 -33.88
N THR A 53 1.37 14.68 -34.59
CA THR A 53 1.01 13.29 -34.35
C THR A 53 1.43 12.83 -32.96
N THR A 54 2.63 13.17 -32.51
CA THR A 54 3.10 12.87 -31.16
C THR A 54 2.25 13.55 -30.10
N TRP A 55 1.92 14.84 -30.25
CA TRP A 55 1.06 15.57 -29.33
C TRP A 55 -0.32 14.92 -29.21
N ALA A 56 -0.98 14.63 -30.34
CA ALA A 56 -2.29 14.00 -30.36
C ALA A 56 -2.26 12.61 -29.71
N LYS A 57 -1.24 11.80 -30.02
CA LYS A 57 -1.09 10.44 -29.45
C LYS A 57 -0.86 10.49 -27.94
N GLU A 58 0.02 11.36 -27.46
CA GLU A 58 0.40 11.40 -26.05
C GLU A 58 -0.69 12.04 -25.19
N THR A 59 -1.36 13.09 -25.66
CA THR A 59 -2.50 13.69 -24.92
C THR A 59 -3.74 12.79 -24.91
N ALA A 60 -3.91 11.90 -25.89
CA ALA A 60 -4.98 10.91 -25.86
C ALA A 60 -4.76 9.80 -24.82
N ARG A 61 -3.50 9.49 -24.48
CA ARG A 61 -3.15 8.47 -23.48
C ARG A 61 -3.45 8.92 -22.05
N VAL A 62 -3.31 10.21 -21.78
CA VAL A 62 -3.57 10.82 -20.47
C VAL A 62 -4.42 12.08 -20.69
N PRO A 63 -5.76 11.95 -20.68
CA PRO A 63 -6.65 13.08 -20.91
C PRO A 63 -6.52 14.16 -19.83
N ALA A 64 -6.37 15.43 -20.24
CA ALA A 64 -6.26 16.55 -19.31
C ALA A 64 -7.49 16.69 -18.38
N ALA A 65 -8.68 16.32 -18.89
CA ALA A 65 -9.93 16.38 -18.14
C ALA A 65 -9.94 15.50 -16.88
N ASP A 66 -9.19 14.40 -16.86
CA ASP A 66 -9.07 13.52 -15.69
C ASP A 66 -8.39 14.23 -14.50
N PHE A 67 -7.69 15.33 -14.77
CA PHE A 67 -6.98 16.16 -13.80
C PHE A 67 -7.62 17.54 -13.61
N GLY A 68 -8.80 17.79 -14.18
CA GLY A 68 -9.46 19.10 -14.15
C GLY A 68 -8.81 20.14 -15.06
N GLU A 69 -7.96 19.71 -15.99
CA GLU A 69 -7.23 20.57 -16.92
C GLU A 69 -7.83 20.55 -18.33
N THR A 70 -7.46 21.54 -19.14
CA THR A 70 -7.86 21.61 -20.56
C THR A 70 -6.70 21.22 -21.47
N THR A 71 -6.98 20.36 -22.45
CA THR A 71 -6.01 19.99 -23.48
C THR A 71 -5.71 21.20 -24.35
N VAL A 72 -4.43 21.54 -24.49
CA VAL A 72 -3.99 22.66 -25.33
C VAL A 72 -3.98 22.22 -26.80
N PRO A 73 -4.61 22.97 -27.71
CA PRO A 73 -4.52 22.71 -29.14
C PRO A 73 -3.08 22.77 -29.65
N PHE A 74 -2.73 21.88 -30.60
CA PHE A 74 -1.37 21.85 -31.15
C PHE A 74 -0.99 23.16 -31.85
N GLU A 75 -1.93 23.81 -32.53
CA GLU A 75 -1.67 25.05 -33.26
C GLU A 75 -1.32 26.20 -32.31
N ASP A 76 -1.88 26.22 -31.09
CA ASP A 76 -1.49 27.21 -30.08
C ASP A 76 -0.08 26.92 -29.57
N LEU A 77 0.27 25.64 -29.34
CA LEU A 77 1.63 25.23 -28.94
C LEU A 77 2.67 25.58 -29.99
N LEU A 78 2.32 25.42 -31.27
CA LEU A 78 3.23 25.67 -32.38
C LEU A 78 3.74 27.11 -32.42
N VAL A 79 2.96 28.07 -31.92
CA VAL A 79 3.37 29.49 -31.84
C VAL A 79 4.52 29.67 -30.85
N GLU A 80 4.49 28.97 -29.71
CA GLU A 80 5.45 29.13 -28.60
C GLU A 80 6.66 28.19 -28.72
N LEU A 81 6.55 27.09 -29.48
CA LEU A 81 7.57 26.05 -29.58
C LEU A 81 8.97 26.55 -29.98
N PRO A 82 9.15 27.45 -30.96
CA PRO A 82 10.48 27.94 -31.33
C PRO A 82 11.22 28.58 -30.15
N ASP A 83 10.54 29.47 -29.43
CA ASP A 83 11.11 30.22 -28.31
C ASP A 83 11.46 29.28 -27.14
N VAL A 84 10.59 28.31 -26.85
CA VAL A 84 10.85 27.30 -25.81
C VAL A 84 12.04 26.41 -26.16
N VAL A 85 12.13 25.96 -27.41
CA VAL A 85 13.26 25.13 -27.88
C VAL A 85 14.56 25.94 -27.83
N GLU A 86 14.53 27.22 -28.23
CA GLU A 86 15.68 28.11 -28.16
C GLU A 86 16.14 28.33 -26.70
N ALA A 87 15.20 28.56 -25.78
CA ALA A 87 15.46 28.75 -24.37
C ALA A 87 15.96 27.48 -23.64
N THR A 88 15.72 26.30 -24.21
CA THR A 88 16.08 25.02 -23.56
C THR A 88 17.60 24.90 -23.37
N THR A 89 18.07 24.79 -22.13
CA THR A 89 19.49 24.53 -21.83
C THR A 89 19.74 23.03 -21.63
N VAL A 90 20.95 22.56 -21.94
CA VAL A 90 21.38 21.19 -21.63
C VAL A 90 22.40 21.27 -20.51
N VAL A 91 22.00 20.83 -19.32
CA VAL A 91 22.81 20.90 -18.10
C VAL A 91 23.33 19.51 -17.77
N ILE A 92 24.65 19.39 -17.64
CA ILE A 92 25.29 18.13 -17.21
C ILE A 92 25.62 18.28 -15.73
N ASP A 93 24.76 17.74 -14.88
CA ASP A 93 24.95 17.79 -13.43
C ASP A 93 25.54 16.47 -12.93
N ASN A 94 26.85 16.49 -12.72
CA ASN A 94 27.60 15.41 -12.11
C ASN A 94 28.63 15.96 -11.12
N TYR A 95 29.25 15.10 -10.31
CA TYR A 95 30.18 15.55 -9.26
C TYR A 95 31.42 16.32 -9.76
N ARG A 96 31.76 16.21 -11.05
CA ARG A 96 32.89 16.95 -11.68
C ARG A 96 32.45 18.24 -12.34
N SER A 97 31.15 18.44 -12.53
CA SER A 97 30.60 19.58 -13.25
C SER A 97 30.37 20.76 -12.30
N THR A 98 30.76 21.95 -12.75
CA THR A 98 30.37 23.23 -12.16
C THR A 98 29.01 23.71 -12.68
N ASP A 99 28.48 23.08 -13.72
CA ASP A 99 27.21 23.42 -14.35
C ASP A 99 26.06 22.82 -13.50
N ARG A 100 25.27 23.69 -12.89
CA ARG A 100 24.19 23.33 -11.95
C ARG A 100 22.90 24.00 -12.40
N LEU A 101 21.78 23.33 -12.12
CA LEU A 101 20.47 23.95 -12.27
C LEU A 101 20.31 25.05 -11.23
N ASP A 102 20.01 26.25 -11.71
CA ASP A 102 19.71 27.41 -10.88
C ASP A 102 18.27 27.85 -11.16
N TYR A 103 17.43 27.74 -10.13
CA TYR A 103 16.02 28.15 -10.16
C TYR A 103 15.79 29.54 -9.56
N GLU A 104 16.79 30.14 -8.91
CA GLU A 104 16.67 31.44 -8.25
C GLU A 104 16.75 32.60 -9.25
N SER A 105 17.44 32.39 -10.37
CA SER A 105 17.61 33.39 -11.44
C SER A 105 16.41 33.53 -12.39
N GLY A 106 15.30 32.81 -12.13
CA GLY A 106 14.06 32.89 -12.90
C GLY A 106 13.60 31.56 -13.51
N PRO A 107 12.59 31.57 -14.41
CA PRO A 107 12.06 30.36 -15.04
C PRO A 107 13.12 29.58 -15.82
N VAL A 108 13.11 28.26 -15.67
CA VAL A 108 14.15 27.37 -16.21
C VAL A 108 13.52 26.39 -17.19
N THR A 109 13.99 26.39 -18.42
CA THR A 109 13.68 25.32 -19.39
C THR A 109 14.96 24.53 -19.65
N ALA A 110 15.04 23.29 -19.15
CA ALA A 110 16.30 22.55 -19.16
C ALA A 110 16.15 21.04 -19.37
N ILE A 111 17.14 20.44 -20.03
CA ILE A 111 17.39 19.01 -20.05
C ILE A 111 18.58 18.74 -19.14
N ALA A 112 18.31 18.16 -17.99
CA ALA A 112 19.32 17.80 -17.00
C ALA A 112 19.77 16.35 -17.22
N VAL A 113 21.07 16.14 -17.38
CA VAL A 113 21.68 14.82 -17.49
C VAL A 113 22.58 14.57 -16.29
N GLY A 114 22.40 13.44 -15.62
CA GLY A 114 23.24 13.10 -14.48
C GLY A 114 22.95 11.77 -13.84
N GLY A 115 23.60 11.54 -12.71
CA GLY A 115 23.50 10.31 -11.93
C GLY A 115 23.03 10.59 -10.50
N ASN A 116 23.76 10.07 -9.51
CA ASN A 116 23.35 10.14 -8.11
C ASN A 116 23.24 11.56 -7.53
N THR A 117 23.98 12.54 -8.07
CA THR A 117 23.90 13.94 -7.64
C THR A 117 22.54 14.57 -7.93
N LEU A 118 21.90 14.20 -9.05
CA LEU A 118 20.55 14.66 -9.38
C LEU A 118 19.46 13.92 -8.61
N SER A 119 19.77 12.73 -8.07
CA SER A 119 18.81 11.89 -7.34
C SER A 119 18.80 12.07 -5.84
N ARG A 120 19.77 12.81 -5.27
CA ARG A 120 19.87 13.05 -3.84
C ARG A 120 20.02 14.54 -3.54
N GLY A 121 19.01 15.13 -2.91
CA GLY A 121 19.09 16.48 -2.34
C GLY A 121 18.63 17.63 -3.25
N LEU A 122 18.39 17.38 -4.54
CA LEU A 122 17.90 18.38 -5.49
C LEU A 122 16.44 18.07 -5.91
N THR A 123 15.54 19.04 -5.73
CA THR A 123 14.18 18.97 -6.28
C THR A 123 14.21 19.56 -7.68
N LEU A 124 13.92 18.74 -8.70
CA LEU A 124 13.77 19.23 -10.07
C LEU A 124 12.40 19.89 -10.23
N GLU A 125 12.39 21.21 -10.24
CA GLU A 125 11.20 22.00 -10.49
C GLU A 125 10.73 21.85 -11.93
N GLY A 126 9.42 21.86 -12.14
CA GLY A 126 8.85 21.81 -13.49
C GLY A 126 9.09 20.50 -14.24
N LEU A 127 9.41 19.39 -13.56
CA LEU A 127 9.77 18.15 -14.23
C LEU A 127 8.57 17.53 -14.97
N VAL A 128 8.67 17.49 -16.30
CA VAL A 128 7.64 17.01 -17.25
C VAL A 128 8.05 15.76 -18.01
N SER A 129 9.33 15.42 -18.06
CA SER A 129 9.84 14.28 -18.83
C SER A 129 11.00 13.62 -18.09
N SER A 130 11.05 12.29 -18.05
CA SER A 130 12.13 11.57 -17.36
C SER A 130 12.51 10.26 -18.04
N LEU A 131 13.80 10.06 -18.33
CA LEU A 131 14.35 8.83 -18.90
C LEU A 131 15.21 8.10 -17.87
N PHE A 132 14.82 6.87 -17.54
CA PHE A 132 15.46 5.99 -16.57
C PHE A 132 15.85 4.66 -17.21
N VAL A 133 17.14 4.42 -17.38
CA VAL A 133 17.65 3.14 -17.94
C VAL A 133 18.53 2.37 -16.96
N ARG A 134 18.58 2.81 -15.70
CA ARG A 134 19.39 2.19 -14.67
C ARG A 134 18.58 1.19 -13.86
N ALA A 135 18.95 -0.09 -13.88
CA ALA A 135 18.52 -1.05 -12.86
C ALA A 135 19.07 -0.62 -11.48
N VAL A 136 18.18 -0.27 -10.57
CA VAL A 136 18.53 0.15 -9.21
C VAL A 136 18.29 -1.01 -8.24
N SER A 137 19.35 -1.59 -7.69
CA SER A 137 19.26 -2.76 -6.80
C SER A 137 18.72 -2.46 -5.39
N ALA A 138 18.52 -1.19 -5.03
CA ALA A 138 18.16 -0.77 -3.68
C ALA A 138 16.86 0.06 -3.65
N TYR A 139 15.89 -0.45 -2.89
CA TYR A 139 14.57 0.14 -2.63
C TYR A 139 14.62 1.60 -2.13
N ASP A 140 15.62 1.95 -1.31
CA ASP A 140 15.86 3.32 -0.80
C ASP A 140 16.16 4.31 -1.94
N THR A 141 16.92 3.89 -2.94
CA THR A 141 17.24 4.71 -4.11
C THR A 141 16.01 4.87 -5.01
N LEU A 142 15.16 3.84 -5.15
CA LEU A 142 13.89 3.95 -5.89
C LEU A 142 12.91 4.92 -5.21
N LEU A 143 12.77 4.86 -3.89
CA LEU A 143 11.93 5.82 -3.12
C LEU A 143 12.46 7.25 -3.19
N GLN A 144 13.77 7.43 -3.16
CA GLN A 144 14.40 8.74 -3.30
C GLN A 144 14.17 9.32 -4.71
N MET A 145 14.25 8.48 -5.74
CA MET A 145 13.90 8.83 -7.12
C MET A 145 12.39 9.08 -7.29
N GLY A 146 11.53 8.40 -6.52
CA GLY A 146 10.08 8.60 -6.53
C GLY A 146 9.63 10.01 -6.12
N ARG A 147 10.47 10.75 -5.39
CA ARG A 147 10.19 12.16 -5.02
C ARG A 147 10.12 13.10 -6.22
N TRP A 148 10.71 12.71 -7.35
CA TRP A 148 10.58 13.44 -8.60
C TRP A 148 9.15 13.45 -9.12
N PHE A 149 8.26 12.56 -8.67
CA PHE A 149 6.82 12.57 -8.99
C PHE A 149 5.99 13.47 -8.05
N GLY A 150 6.60 14.50 -7.45
CA GLY A 150 5.94 15.45 -6.54
C GLY A 150 4.71 16.15 -7.14
N TYR A 151 4.05 17.02 -6.39
CA TYR A 151 2.79 17.65 -6.82
C TYR A 151 2.92 18.39 -8.17
N ARG A 152 1.96 18.16 -9.08
CA ARG A 152 1.93 18.67 -10.46
C ARG A 152 0.69 19.51 -10.72
N ASN A 153 0.42 20.45 -9.83
CA ASN A 153 -0.75 21.31 -9.95
C ASN A 153 -0.72 22.05 -11.29
N HIS A 154 -1.81 21.98 -12.05
CA HIS A 154 -1.98 22.60 -13.37
C HIS A 154 -1.28 21.94 -14.57
N TYR A 155 -0.55 20.84 -14.35
CA TYR A 155 0.10 20.11 -15.45
C TYR A 155 0.25 18.60 -15.22
N ALA A 156 -0.56 17.99 -14.35
CA ALA A 156 -0.46 16.58 -13.97
C ALA A 156 -0.68 15.58 -15.13
N ASP A 157 -1.29 16.01 -16.23
CA ASP A 157 -1.53 15.22 -17.44
C ASP A 157 -0.30 15.14 -18.37
N LEU A 158 0.67 16.04 -18.21
CA LEU A 158 1.84 16.18 -19.09
C LEU A 158 3.04 15.27 -18.77
N PRO A 159 3.36 14.94 -17.49
CA PRO A 159 4.49 14.10 -17.14
C PRO A 159 4.58 12.80 -17.93
N ARG A 160 5.76 12.50 -18.47
CA ARG A 160 6.07 11.22 -19.11
C ARG A 160 7.34 10.62 -18.54
N ILE A 161 7.32 9.31 -18.36
CA ILE A 161 8.44 8.56 -17.80
C ILE A 161 8.74 7.40 -18.75
N TRP A 162 10.00 7.32 -19.18
CA TRP A 162 10.51 6.22 -19.97
C TRP A 162 11.43 5.40 -19.09
N MET A 163 11.12 4.13 -18.94
CA MET A 163 11.93 3.19 -18.19
C MET A 163 11.90 1.80 -18.83
N THR A 164 12.78 0.91 -18.38
CA THR A 164 12.73 -0.51 -18.77
C THR A 164 11.58 -1.22 -18.07
N ASP A 165 11.08 -2.31 -18.64
CA ASP A 165 9.96 -3.08 -18.07
C ASP A 165 10.27 -3.56 -16.64
N GLU A 166 11.49 -4.03 -16.39
CA GLU A 166 11.95 -4.42 -15.04
C GLU A 166 11.84 -3.28 -14.01
N LEU A 167 12.18 -2.05 -14.40
CA LEU A 167 12.05 -0.89 -13.52
C LEU A 167 10.59 -0.51 -13.29
N MET A 168 9.75 -0.65 -14.31
CA MET A 168 8.31 -0.42 -14.20
C MET A 168 7.67 -1.39 -13.21
N ASP A 169 8.05 -2.67 -13.26
CA ASP A 169 7.58 -3.68 -12.32
C ASP A 169 8.02 -3.36 -10.88
N TRP A 170 9.29 -2.96 -10.70
CA TRP A 170 9.79 -2.56 -9.38
C TRP A 170 9.09 -1.32 -8.82
N PHE A 171 8.84 -0.29 -9.65
CA PHE A 171 8.08 0.88 -9.23
C PHE A 171 6.62 0.55 -8.92
N SER A 172 5.99 -0.33 -9.70
CA SER A 172 4.61 -0.78 -9.49
C SER A 172 4.48 -1.57 -8.18
N HIS A 173 5.44 -2.47 -7.93
CA HIS A 173 5.52 -3.21 -6.68
C HIS A 173 5.79 -2.26 -5.50
N LEU A 174 6.71 -1.30 -5.66
CA LEU A 174 7.00 -0.29 -4.64
C LEU A 174 5.77 0.56 -4.30
N ALA A 175 5.08 1.09 -5.31
CA ALA A 175 3.86 1.88 -5.14
C ALA A 175 2.75 1.05 -4.48
N THR A 176 2.67 -0.24 -4.80
CA THR A 176 1.73 -1.17 -4.14
C THR A 176 2.08 -1.34 -2.67
N VAL A 177 3.35 -1.60 -2.34
CA VAL A 177 3.82 -1.71 -0.96
C VAL A 177 3.61 -0.40 -0.21
N GLU A 178 3.90 0.74 -0.83
CA GLU A 178 3.70 2.07 -0.24
C GLU A 178 2.21 2.37 -0.01
N ALA A 179 1.34 2.07 -0.98
CA ALA A 179 -0.11 2.25 -0.84
C ALA A 179 -0.68 1.33 0.25
N GLU A 180 -0.22 0.08 0.32
CA GLU A 180 -0.56 -0.84 1.39
C GLU A 180 -0.05 -0.34 2.74
N MET A 181 1.19 0.17 2.80
CA MET A 181 1.72 0.83 3.98
C MET A 181 0.88 2.05 4.35
N ARG A 182 0.46 2.91 3.42
CA ARG A 182 -0.43 4.05 3.72
C ARG A 182 -1.79 3.61 4.23
N LEU A 183 -2.35 2.53 3.67
CA LEU A 183 -3.59 1.94 4.18
C LEU A 183 -3.38 1.42 5.60
N ASP A 184 -2.27 0.76 5.87
CA ASP A 184 -1.92 0.26 7.19
C ASP A 184 -1.64 1.41 8.17
N ILE A 185 -0.93 2.46 7.75
CA ILE A 185 -0.74 3.71 8.50
C ILE A 185 -2.09 4.33 8.82
N ASN A 186 -3.00 4.47 7.85
CA ASN A 186 -4.34 5.00 8.10
C ASN A 186 -5.16 4.08 9.02
N ARG A 187 -4.94 2.76 8.96
CA ARG A 187 -5.51 1.80 9.92
C ARG A 187 -4.92 1.95 11.33
N TYR A 188 -3.66 2.37 11.46
CA TYR A 188 -2.95 2.53 12.73
C TYR A 188 -2.92 3.95 13.29
N MET A 189 -3.31 4.96 12.50
CA MET A 189 -3.38 6.38 12.87
C MET A 189 -4.59 6.61 13.77
N ASN A 190 -4.40 6.18 15.01
CA ASN A 190 -5.27 6.48 16.12
C ASN A 190 -4.80 7.77 16.81
N PRO A 191 -5.70 8.61 17.35
CA PRO A 191 -5.30 9.67 18.25
C PRO A 191 -4.56 9.04 19.43
N GLY A 192 -3.24 9.27 19.52
CA GLY A 192 -2.36 8.73 20.56
C GLY A 192 -1.05 8.08 20.06
N VAL A 193 -0.91 7.78 18.77
CA VAL A 193 0.37 7.26 18.24
C VAL A 193 1.33 8.42 17.98
N THR A 194 2.41 8.49 18.76
CA THR A 194 3.48 9.48 18.54
C THR A 194 4.41 9.02 17.39
N PRO A 195 5.08 9.95 16.69
CA PRO A 195 6.01 9.61 15.61
C PRO A 195 7.10 8.59 15.98
N ARG A 196 7.51 8.57 17.26
CA ARG A 196 8.52 7.63 17.79
C ARG A 196 8.01 6.19 17.85
N ASN A 197 6.79 5.97 18.33
CA ASN A 197 6.16 4.65 18.37
C ASN A 197 5.81 4.15 16.96
N PHE A 198 5.49 5.07 16.06
CA PHE A 198 5.26 4.79 14.66
C PHE A 198 6.54 4.32 13.92
N ALA A 199 7.68 4.98 14.13
CA ALA A 199 8.95 4.62 13.49
C ALA A 199 9.44 3.20 13.85
N VAL A 200 9.23 2.76 15.10
CA VAL A 200 9.53 1.38 15.52
C VAL A 200 8.65 0.38 14.77
N ARG A 201 7.35 0.66 14.65
CA ARG A 201 6.38 -0.20 13.95
C ARG A 201 6.65 -0.30 12.44
N LEU A 202 7.07 0.81 11.81
CA LEU A 202 7.43 0.87 10.40
C LEU A 202 8.66 0.00 10.09
N ARG A 203 9.67 0.02 10.97
CA ARG A 203 10.91 -0.76 10.84
C ARG A 203 10.71 -2.26 11.05
N THR A 204 9.70 -2.65 11.83
CA THR A 204 9.36 -4.06 12.09
C THR A 204 8.37 -4.65 11.10
N HIS A 205 7.92 -3.86 10.10
CA HIS A 205 6.96 -4.33 9.12
C HIS A 205 7.58 -5.43 8.23
N PRO A 206 6.94 -6.61 8.06
CA PRO A 206 7.55 -7.75 7.37
C PRO A 206 7.96 -7.46 5.91
N LYS A 207 7.23 -6.57 5.21
CA LYS A 207 7.59 -6.12 3.86
C LYS A 207 8.80 -5.17 3.81
N MET A 208 9.17 -4.56 4.93
CA MET A 208 10.40 -3.74 5.08
C MET A 208 11.63 -4.58 5.44
N SER A 209 11.45 -5.80 5.99
CA SER A 209 12.56 -6.67 6.39
C SER A 209 13.36 -7.24 5.22
N ILE A 210 12.84 -7.17 4.00
CA ILE A 210 13.50 -7.67 2.78
C ILE A 210 14.66 -6.75 2.35
N THR A 211 14.60 -5.45 2.67
CA THR A 211 15.54 -4.44 2.16
C THR A 211 16.56 -3.96 3.19
N ALA A 212 16.37 -4.28 4.48
CA ALA A 212 17.23 -3.80 5.56
C ALA A 212 18.42 -4.72 5.90
N LYS A 213 18.63 -5.86 5.22
CA LYS A 213 19.68 -6.84 5.59
C LYS A 213 21.10 -6.25 5.65
N ALA A 214 21.42 -5.23 4.86
CA ALA A 214 22.73 -4.58 4.86
C ALA A 214 22.92 -3.51 5.96
N LYS A 215 21.83 -3.06 6.61
CA LYS A 215 21.86 -2.08 7.71
C LYS A 215 21.37 -2.65 9.06
N MET A 216 21.00 -3.94 9.09
CA MET A 216 20.57 -4.67 10.30
C MET A 216 21.75 -5.17 11.14
N THR A 217 22.68 -4.29 11.52
CA THR A 217 23.76 -4.64 12.49
C THR A 217 23.26 -4.56 13.93
N SER A 218 22.09 -3.98 14.17
CA SER A 218 21.41 -4.03 15.47
C SER A 218 20.18 -4.93 15.37
N ALA A 219 20.14 -5.97 16.20
CA ALA A 219 18.96 -6.81 16.37
C ALA A 219 17.82 -5.97 16.96
N VAL A 220 16.99 -5.39 16.09
CA VAL A 220 15.78 -4.67 16.50
C VAL A 220 14.77 -5.71 16.96
N ARG A 221 14.53 -5.73 18.27
CA ARG A 221 13.51 -6.56 18.92
C ARG A 221 12.13 -6.13 18.41
N ALA A 222 11.49 -6.97 17.61
CA ALA A 222 10.14 -6.75 17.13
C ALA A 222 9.13 -7.08 18.24
N VAL A 223 8.34 -6.09 18.66
CA VAL A 223 7.19 -6.26 19.55
C VAL A 223 5.94 -6.05 18.72
N ALA A 224 5.24 -7.14 18.38
CA ALA A 224 3.91 -7.07 17.79
C ALA A 224 2.89 -6.77 18.89
N ALA A 225 2.61 -5.49 19.13
CA ALA A 225 1.50 -5.07 19.97
C ALA A 225 0.21 -5.10 19.13
N TYR A 226 -0.59 -6.16 19.25
CA TYR A 226 -1.87 -6.30 18.55
C TYR A 226 -2.99 -5.39 19.10
N GLY A 227 -2.70 -4.54 20.09
CA GLY A 227 -3.66 -3.64 20.73
C GLY A 227 -4.29 -2.65 19.77
N GLY A 228 -5.63 -2.70 19.61
CA GLY A 228 -6.36 -1.85 18.68
C GLY A 228 -6.17 -2.20 17.20
N GLN A 229 -5.52 -3.33 16.88
CA GLN A 229 -5.32 -3.81 15.52
C GLN A 229 -6.47 -4.71 15.05
N LEU A 230 -6.67 -4.72 13.72
CA LEU A 230 -7.50 -5.66 12.98
C LEU A 230 -6.55 -6.60 12.24
N VAL A 231 -6.63 -7.90 12.50
CA VAL A 231 -5.89 -8.96 11.77
C VAL A 231 -6.89 -9.71 10.91
N GLU A 232 -6.70 -9.85 9.60
CA GLU A 232 -7.69 -10.48 8.71
C GLU A 232 -7.08 -11.46 7.70
N SER A 233 -7.79 -12.55 7.39
CA SER A 233 -7.43 -13.48 6.34
C SER A 233 -7.69 -12.87 4.97
N ARG A 234 -6.61 -12.49 4.30
CA ARG A 234 -6.64 -11.88 2.97
C ARG A 234 -6.22 -12.83 1.85
N PHE A 235 -5.34 -13.77 2.16
CA PHE A 235 -4.75 -14.68 1.19
C PHE A 235 -5.27 -16.10 1.41
N PHE A 236 -5.63 -16.77 0.33
CA PHE A 236 -6.13 -18.15 0.34
C PHE A 236 -5.40 -18.96 -0.72
N ASP A 237 -4.88 -20.13 -0.36
CA ASP A 237 -4.34 -21.07 -1.34
C ASP A 237 -5.51 -21.72 -2.08
N VAL A 238 -5.65 -21.35 -3.36
CA VAL A 238 -6.65 -21.87 -4.29
C VAL A 238 -6.01 -22.73 -5.37
N SER A 239 -4.75 -23.14 -5.19
CA SER A 239 -4.12 -24.16 -6.02
C SER A 239 -4.73 -25.53 -5.73
N ASP A 240 -4.48 -26.52 -6.59
CA ASP A 240 -4.94 -27.90 -6.37
C ASP A 240 -4.47 -28.51 -5.03
N ASN A 241 -3.37 -28.02 -4.47
CA ASN A 241 -2.84 -28.48 -3.18
C ASN A 241 -3.52 -27.81 -1.97
N GLY A 242 -4.21 -26.69 -2.19
CA GLY A 242 -4.82 -25.87 -1.14
C GLY A 242 -6.07 -26.49 -0.49
N LEU A 243 -6.66 -27.55 -1.07
CA LEU A 243 -7.90 -28.17 -0.59
C LEU A 243 -7.81 -28.58 0.89
N SER A 244 -6.78 -29.33 1.27
CA SER A 244 -6.62 -29.82 2.65
C SER A 244 -6.51 -28.68 3.68
N TRP A 245 -5.89 -27.56 3.30
CA TRP A 245 -5.76 -26.36 4.13
C TRP A 245 -7.12 -25.65 4.29
N LEU A 246 -7.89 -25.53 3.20
CA LEU A 246 -9.24 -24.96 3.23
C LEU A 246 -10.19 -25.79 4.10
N GLU A 247 -10.18 -27.11 3.96
CA GLU A 247 -11.00 -28.03 4.75
C GLU A 247 -10.66 -27.98 6.24
N ALA A 248 -9.36 -27.94 6.58
CA ALA A 248 -8.91 -27.80 7.97
C ALA A 248 -9.40 -26.48 8.58
N ASN A 249 -9.31 -25.37 7.84
CA ASN A 249 -9.81 -24.06 8.28
C ASN A 249 -11.33 -24.05 8.45
N ALA A 250 -12.07 -24.72 7.56
CA ALA A 250 -13.52 -24.89 7.69
C ALA A 250 -13.90 -25.71 8.92
N ALA A 251 -13.19 -26.82 9.18
CA ALA A 251 -13.39 -27.65 10.37
C ALA A 251 -13.06 -26.89 11.68
N ALA A 252 -12.00 -26.08 11.69
CA ALA A 252 -11.63 -25.23 12.82
C ALA A 252 -12.73 -24.22 13.14
N ALA A 253 -13.29 -23.56 12.11
CA ALA A 253 -14.39 -22.61 12.26
C ALA A 253 -15.65 -23.27 12.84
N ARG A 254 -16.06 -24.43 12.30
CA ARG A 254 -17.19 -25.21 12.83
C ARG A 254 -17.01 -25.61 14.29
N THR A 255 -15.80 -26.04 14.64
CA THR A 255 -15.46 -26.42 16.02
C THR A 255 -15.59 -25.22 16.96
N LEU A 256 -15.09 -24.05 16.56
CA LEU A 256 -15.23 -22.82 17.35
C LEU A 256 -16.69 -22.40 17.48
N VAL A 257 -17.49 -22.45 16.41
CA VAL A 257 -18.92 -22.12 16.44
C VAL A 257 -19.67 -23.05 17.42
N CYS A 258 -19.45 -24.36 17.35
CA CYS A 258 -20.07 -25.31 18.26
C CYS A 258 -19.72 -25.04 19.74
N ARG A 259 -18.46 -24.68 20.02
CA ARG A 259 -18.02 -24.35 21.38
C ARG A 259 -18.56 -23.00 21.87
N ALA A 260 -18.59 -22.01 21.00
CA ALA A 260 -19.17 -20.71 21.28
C ALA A 260 -20.68 -20.81 21.57
N ALA A 261 -21.40 -21.68 20.85
CA ALA A 261 -22.81 -21.97 21.10
C ALA A 261 -23.05 -22.71 22.42
N ARG A 262 -22.10 -23.56 22.86
CA ARG A 262 -22.20 -24.32 24.11
C ARG A 262 -21.83 -23.49 25.34
N ASP A 263 -20.72 -22.75 25.27
CA ASP A 263 -20.06 -22.13 26.43
C ASP A 263 -20.13 -20.59 26.42
N GLY A 264 -20.71 -20.00 25.37
CA GLY A 264 -20.96 -18.56 25.26
C GLY A 264 -22.45 -18.21 25.35
N SER A 265 -22.74 -16.91 25.28
CA SER A 265 -24.10 -16.35 25.31
C SER A 265 -24.57 -16.01 23.88
N ALA A 266 -25.52 -16.77 23.35
CA ALA A 266 -26.09 -16.48 22.03
C ALA A 266 -26.98 -15.22 22.08
N ARG A 267 -26.70 -14.21 21.25
CA ARG A 267 -27.52 -12.97 21.21
C ARG A 267 -28.66 -13.04 20.20
N THR A 268 -28.45 -13.59 19.00
CA THR A 268 -29.49 -14.06 18.05
C THR A 268 -28.80 -14.61 16.80
N ALA A 269 -29.35 -15.67 16.18
CA ALA A 269 -28.99 -16.08 14.83
C ALA A 269 -30.03 -15.55 13.83
N ARG A 270 -29.56 -14.90 12.77
CA ARG A 270 -30.34 -14.47 11.60
C ARG A 270 -29.76 -15.12 10.35
N ASN A 271 -30.50 -15.07 9.24
CA ASN A 271 -30.06 -15.59 7.95
C ASN A 271 -28.73 -14.99 7.45
N GLU A 272 -28.38 -13.80 7.94
CA GLU A 272 -27.17 -13.07 7.59
C GLU A 272 -26.09 -13.10 8.66
N THR A 273 -26.37 -13.40 9.92
CA THR A 273 -25.36 -13.30 10.99
C THR A 273 -25.69 -14.18 12.19
N ALA A 274 -24.65 -14.62 12.91
CA ALA A 274 -24.76 -15.18 14.25
C ALA A 274 -23.74 -14.53 15.18
N LEU A 275 -24.10 -14.32 16.45
CA LEU A 275 -23.22 -13.72 17.44
C LEU A 275 -23.31 -14.45 18.78
N PHE A 276 -22.15 -14.83 19.30
CA PHE A 276 -21.95 -15.39 20.62
C PHE A 276 -21.05 -14.45 21.42
N THR A 277 -21.50 -14.00 22.60
CA THR A 277 -20.67 -13.22 23.53
C THR A 277 -20.17 -14.10 24.66
N ASP A 278 -19.29 -13.57 25.52
CA ASP A 278 -18.79 -14.27 26.72
C ASP A 278 -18.04 -15.58 26.45
N VAL A 279 -17.59 -15.82 25.21
CA VAL A 279 -16.89 -17.04 24.81
C VAL A 279 -15.55 -17.11 25.55
N PRO A 280 -15.23 -18.22 26.24
CA PRO A 280 -13.94 -18.40 26.88
C PRO A 280 -12.76 -18.27 25.89
N HIS A 281 -11.72 -17.54 26.27
CA HIS A 281 -10.52 -17.36 25.45
C HIS A 281 -9.82 -18.67 25.06
N GLU A 282 -10.00 -19.74 25.85
CA GLU A 282 -9.46 -21.08 25.57
C GLU A 282 -9.93 -21.61 24.21
N HIS A 283 -11.19 -21.37 23.85
CA HIS A 283 -11.74 -21.78 22.55
C HIS A 283 -11.13 -21.00 21.39
N VAL A 284 -10.83 -19.72 21.60
CA VAL A 284 -10.15 -18.88 20.60
C VAL A 284 -8.69 -19.31 20.45
N LEU A 285 -8.01 -19.63 21.56
CA LEU A 285 -6.64 -20.16 21.51
C LEU A 285 -6.58 -21.50 20.79
N GLU A 286 -7.52 -22.41 21.04
CA GLU A 286 -7.58 -23.69 20.32
C GLU A 286 -7.90 -23.48 18.84
N PHE A 287 -8.85 -22.60 18.52
CA PHE A 287 -9.11 -22.22 17.13
C PHE A 287 -7.84 -21.75 16.42
N LEU A 288 -7.03 -20.89 17.04
CA LEU A 288 -5.77 -20.42 16.47
C LEU A 288 -4.72 -21.53 16.31
N THR A 289 -4.81 -22.64 17.06
CA THR A 289 -3.93 -23.80 16.82
C THR A 289 -4.33 -24.62 15.60
N SER A 290 -5.62 -24.62 15.24
CA SER A 290 -6.15 -25.40 14.10
C SER A 290 -6.33 -24.57 12.83
N TYR A 291 -6.58 -23.27 12.96
CA TYR A 291 -6.72 -22.34 11.85
C TYR A 291 -5.35 -21.81 11.42
N SER A 292 -5.08 -21.94 10.13
CA SER A 292 -3.83 -21.49 9.51
C SER A 292 -4.12 -20.29 8.61
N PHE A 293 -3.45 -19.16 8.87
CA PHE A 293 -3.37 -18.08 7.88
C PHE A 293 -2.34 -18.45 6.81
N HIS A 294 -2.52 -17.94 5.59
CA HIS A 294 -1.53 -18.11 4.54
C HIS A 294 -0.26 -17.30 4.84
N GLU A 295 0.92 -17.81 4.48
CA GLU A 295 2.26 -17.23 4.81
C GLU A 295 2.47 -15.78 4.34
N ARG A 296 1.74 -15.34 3.30
CA ARG A 296 1.72 -13.95 2.82
C ARG A 296 1.04 -12.98 3.79
N SER A 297 0.26 -13.49 4.75
CA SER A 297 -0.44 -12.72 5.78
C SER A 297 0.54 -12.43 6.92
N SER A 298 1.27 -11.33 6.78
CA SER A 298 2.41 -11.05 7.64
C SER A 298 2.06 -10.71 9.11
N ASP A 299 0.81 -10.34 9.34
CA ASP A 299 0.15 -10.07 10.61
C ASP A 299 -0.62 -11.28 11.17
N GLY A 300 -0.85 -12.31 10.34
CA GLY A 300 -1.65 -13.52 10.64
C GLY A 300 -0.87 -14.69 11.24
N ASP A 301 0.20 -14.47 11.99
CA ASP A 301 0.90 -15.58 12.66
C ASP A 301 0.09 -16.06 13.87
N SER A 302 -0.62 -17.19 13.72
CA SER A 302 -1.46 -17.76 14.79
C SER A 302 -0.70 -18.01 16.10
N GLY A 303 0.60 -18.34 16.03
CA GLY A 303 1.44 -18.57 17.20
C GLY A 303 1.69 -17.29 17.99
N ARG A 304 2.04 -16.21 17.28
CA ARG A 304 2.24 -14.87 17.87
C ARG A 304 0.94 -14.29 18.43
N ILE A 305 -0.16 -14.45 17.70
CA ILE A 305 -1.49 -14.02 18.17
C ILE A 305 -1.85 -14.77 19.45
N ALA A 306 -1.69 -16.08 19.48
CA ALA A 306 -1.96 -16.90 20.66
C ALA A 306 -1.07 -16.52 21.85
N GLU A 307 0.22 -16.24 21.62
CA GLU A 307 1.13 -15.77 22.67
C GLU A 307 0.68 -14.42 23.25
N TYR A 308 0.28 -13.48 22.39
CA TYR A 308 -0.26 -12.19 22.80
C TYR A 308 -1.53 -12.36 23.65
N ILE A 309 -2.50 -13.16 23.20
CA ILE A 309 -3.72 -13.45 23.98
C ILE A 309 -3.36 -14.03 25.35
N ARG A 310 -2.47 -15.03 25.42
CA ARG A 310 -2.04 -15.62 26.71
C ARG A 310 -1.40 -14.59 27.65
N LYS A 311 -0.62 -13.63 27.12
CA LYS A 311 -0.03 -12.55 27.93
C LYS A 311 -1.10 -11.63 28.49
N ARG A 312 -2.01 -11.15 27.64
CA ARG A 312 -3.14 -10.28 28.03
C ARG A 312 -4.06 -10.95 29.05
N VAL A 313 -4.32 -12.25 28.89
CA VAL A 313 -5.08 -13.08 29.86
C VAL A 313 -4.41 -13.10 31.23
N ARG A 314 -3.09 -13.27 31.29
CA ARG A 314 -2.35 -13.20 32.56
C ARG A 314 -2.40 -11.81 33.21
N ALA A 315 -2.53 -10.76 32.42
CA ALA A 315 -2.72 -9.39 32.90
C ALA A 315 -4.18 -9.07 33.29
N GLY A 316 -5.11 -10.01 33.12
CA GLY A 316 -6.53 -9.86 33.48
C GLY A 316 -7.44 -9.35 32.35
N SER A 317 -6.97 -9.33 31.10
CA SER A 317 -7.73 -8.89 29.92
C SER A 317 -7.84 -10.01 28.87
N LEU A 318 -8.68 -9.88 27.85
CA LEU A 318 -8.91 -10.90 26.80
C LEU A 318 -9.35 -12.29 27.29
N GLY A 319 -9.82 -12.41 28.54
CA GLY A 319 -10.34 -13.67 29.08
C GLY A 319 -11.66 -14.13 28.45
N ARG A 320 -12.37 -13.18 27.81
CA ARG A 320 -13.67 -13.38 27.14
C ARG A 320 -13.64 -12.78 25.74
N TRP A 321 -14.41 -13.38 24.85
CA TRP A 321 -14.46 -13.04 23.44
C TRP A 321 -15.89 -12.99 22.92
N SER A 322 -16.11 -12.10 21.97
CA SER A 322 -17.26 -12.16 21.06
C SER A 322 -16.85 -12.92 19.80
N VAL A 323 -17.69 -13.86 19.36
CA VAL A 323 -17.50 -14.64 18.15
C VAL A 323 -18.69 -14.41 17.22
N GLY A 324 -18.43 -13.74 16.09
CA GLY A 324 -19.43 -13.41 15.08
C GLY A 324 -19.25 -14.24 13.81
N VAL A 325 -20.34 -14.73 13.23
CA VAL A 325 -20.37 -15.28 11.87
C VAL A 325 -21.09 -14.27 10.98
N ILE A 326 -20.41 -13.80 9.93
CA ILE A 326 -20.88 -12.76 9.02
C ILE A 326 -21.22 -13.37 7.66
N GLY A 327 -22.51 -13.46 7.38
CA GLY A 327 -23.07 -13.90 6.11
C GLY A 327 -23.55 -12.75 5.22
N ASN A 328 -24.01 -13.10 4.02
CA ASN A 328 -24.43 -12.14 3.02
C ASN A 328 -25.80 -11.52 3.36
N SER A 329 -25.81 -10.20 3.57
CA SER A 329 -27.04 -9.41 3.82
C SER A 329 -27.79 -9.00 2.54
N GLN A 330 -27.17 -9.14 1.36
CA GLN A 330 -27.74 -8.85 0.05
C GLN A 330 -27.67 -10.10 -0.84
N PRO A 331 -28.54 -11.10 -0.59
CA PRO A 331 -28.54 -12.35 -1.34
C PRO A 331 -28.93 -12.12 -2.81
N ARG A 332 -28.43 -13.00 -3.66
CA ARG A 332 -28.97 -13.29 -4.99
C ARG A 332 -29.68 -14.64 -4.97
N ALA A 333 -30.43 -14.94 -6.03
CA ALA A 333 -31.17 -16.21 -6.15
C ALA A 333 -30.27 -17.45 -6.04
N ASP A 334 -29.00 -17.32 -6.44
CA ASP A 334 -27.96 -18.37 -6.42
C ASP A 334 -27.13 -18.40 -5.12
N THR A 335 -27.43 -17.56 -4.12
CA THR A 335 -26.59 -17.46 -2.92
C THR A 335 -26.70 -18.72 -2.06
N LYS A 336 -25.61 -19.48 -2.01
CA LYS A 336 -25.47 -20.68 -1.19
C LYS A 336 -25.49 -20.37 0.31
N ARG A 337 -25.85 -21.38 1.10
CA ARG A 337 -25.84 -21.35 2.57
C ARG A 337 -24.75 -22.26 3.09
N CYS A 338 -24.11 -21.86 4.17
CA CYS A 338 -23.11 -22.62 4.88
C CYS A 338 -23.66 -23.00 6.25
N ASP A 339 -23.71 -24.30 6.52
CA ASP A 339 -23.97 -24.83 7.86
C ASP A 339 -22.64 -24.91 8.64
N LEU A 340 -22.57 -24.16 9.74
CA LEU A 340 -21.43 -24.13 10.64
C LEU A 340 -21.66 -24.97 11.90
N GLY A 341 -22.79 -25.66 11.99
CA GLY A 341 -23.21 -26.49 13.11
C GLY A 341 -23.95 -25.72 14.21
N SER A 342 -24.50 -26.45 15.18
CA SER A 342 -25.21 -25.90 16.34
C SER A 342 -26.36 -24.93 15.99
N GLY A 343 -27.05 -25.18 14.87
CA GLY A 343 -28.15 -24.34 14.39
C GLY A 343 -27.70 -23.02 13.74
N VAL A 344 -26.40 -22.85 13.48
CA VAL A 344 -25.85 -21.69 12.77
C VAL A 344 -25.74 -22.00 11.28
N GLU A 345 -26.71 -21.51 10.52
CA GLU A 345 -26.68 -21.54 9.06
C GLU A 345 -26.78 -20.11 8.53
N VAL A 346 -25.78 -19.69 7.75
CA VAL A 346 -25.72 -18.34 7.17
C VAL A 346 -25.51 -18.38 5.67
N ARG A 347 -25.94 -17.32 4.98
CA ARG A 347 -25.65 -17.15 3.54
C ARG A 347 -24.18 -16.83 3.32
N MET A 348 -23.52 -17.53 2.39
CA MET A 348 -22.11 -17.30 2.09
C MET A 348 -21.89 -15.91 1.49
N VAL A 349 -20.80 -15.26 1.89
CA VAL A 349 -20.38 -13.97 1.31
C VAL A 349 -19.66 -14.18 -0.01
N ARG A 350 -19.76 -13.22 -0.93
CA ARG A 350 -19.00 -13.23 -2.18
C ARG A 350 -17.72 -12.41 -2.04
N ARG A 351 -16.58 -13.00 -2.36
CA ARG A 351 -15.25 -12.36 -2.41
C ARG A 351 -14.46 -12.89 -3.59
N ALA A 352 -14.37 -12.09 -4.65
CA ALA A 352 -13.56 -12.39 -5.84
C ALA A 352 -12.09 -12.03 -5.62
N ARG A 353 -11.17 -12.78 -6.22
CA ARG A 353 -9.73 -12.49 -6.13
C ARG A 353 -9.31 -11.41 -7.13
N LEU A 354 -8.18 -10.75 -6.87
CA LEU A 354 -7.57 -9.84 -7.83
C LEU A 354 -7.18 -10.58 -9.12
N SER A 355 -7.37 -9.92 -10.25
CA SER A 355 -6.72 -10.35 -11.49
C SER A 355 -5.24 -10.01 -11.39
N TYR A 356 -4.41 -10.94 -11.83
CA TYR A 356 -3.02 -10.67 -12.17
C TYR A 356 -2.96 -10.33 -13.67
N ASP A 357 -2.02 -9.48 -14.09
CA ASP A 357 -1.85 -9.14 -15.51
C ASP A 357 -1.47 -10.40 -16.31
N GLU A 358 -1.83 -10.42 -17.60
CA GLU A 358 -1.72 -11.60 -18.49
C GLU A 358 -0.29 -12.18 -18.60
N ASP A 359 0.74 -11.42 -18.22
CA ASP A 359 2.15 -11.83 -18.24
C ASP A 359 2.68 -12.41 -16.90
N SER A 360 1.86 -12.46 -15.85
CA SER A 360 2.24 -13.05 -14.55
C SER A 360 1.46 -14.34 -14.28
N ASP A 361 2.18 -15.46 -14.24
CA ASP A 361 1.61 -16.77 -13.91
C ASP A 361 0.93 -16.70 -12.53
N PHE A 362 -0.37 -16.98 -12.50
CA PHE A 362 -1.12 -17.08 -11.25
C PHE A 362 -0.58 -18.25 -10.43
N ASP A 363 0.09 -17.92 -9.34
CA ASP A 363 0.76 -18.87 -8.44
C ASP A 363 -0.17 -19.70 -7.54
N GLY A 364 -1.48 -19.63 -7.77
CA GLY A 364 -2.47 -20.35 -6.98
C GLY A 364 -2.87 -19.65 -5.69
N VAL A 365 -2.33 -18.47 -5.34
CA VAL A 365 -2.69 -17.75 -4.11
C VAL A 365 -3.64 -16.59 -4.41
N ALA A 366 -4.90 -16.74 -4.01
CA ALA A 366 -5.92 -15.72 -4.14
C ALA A 366 -5.73 -14.59 -3.13
N ASP A 367 -5.70 -13.34 -3.60
CA ASP A 367 -5.77 -12.13 -2.77
C ASP A 367 -7.17 -11.51 -2.88
N ILE A 368 -7.93 -11.47 -1.78
CA ILE A 368 -9.27 -10.87 -1.74
C ILE A 368 -9.27 -9.41 -1.28
N LYS A 369 -8.13 -8.83 -0.88
CA LYS A 369 -7.98 -7.55 -0.16
C LYS A 369 -8.63 -7.58 1.22
N THR A 370 -9.58 -6.69 1.48
CA THR A 370 -10.21 -6.49 2.79
C THR A 370 -11.38 -7.44 2.98
N LEU A 371 -11.42 -8.11 4.13
CA LEU A 371 -12.46 -9.06 4.47
C LEU A 371 -13.61 -8.40 5.22
N SER A 372 -13.27 -7.56 6.19
CA SER A 372 -14.19 -6.96 7.18
C SER A 372 -14.51 -5.50 6.90
N GLY A 373 -15.72 -5.06 7.27
CA GLY A 373 -16.15 -3.66 7.22
C GLY A 373 -16.48 -3.10 8.60
N SER A 374 -16.56 -1.76 8.73
CA SER A 374 -16.87 -1.09 10.00
C SER A 374 -18.20 -1.51 10.63
N ARG A 375 -19.17 -1.94 9.81
CA ARG A 375 -20.44 -2.51 10.28
C ARG A 375 -20.25 -3.85 10.98
N ASP A 376 -19.38 -4.70 10.46
CA ASP A 376 -19.14 -6.04 11.00
C ASP A 376 -18.36 -5.94 12.31
N GLU A 377 -17.41 -5.01 12.39
CA GLU A 377 -16.67 -4.68 13.62
C GLU A 377 -17.54 -4.06 14.72
N ALA A 378 -18.76 -3.62 14.41
CA ALA A 378 -19.71 -3.07 15.36
C ALA A 378 -20.72 -4.13 15.89
N ILE A 379 -20.65 -5.38 15.43
CA ILE A 379 -21.69 -6.39 15.67
C ILE A 379 -21.92 -6.69 17.16
N ASP A 380 -20.88 -6.58 17.99
CA ASP A 380 -20.91 -6.81 19.43
C ASP A 380 -21.11 -5.52 20.27
N LEU A 381 -21.29 -4.38 19.60
CA LEU A 381 -21.43 -3.05 20.21
C LEU A 381 -22.86 -2.51 20.04
N ASP A 382 -23.30 -1.73 21.03
CA ASP A 382 -24.51 -0.91 20.92
C ASP A 382 -24.16 0.42 20.25
N ILE A 383 -24.39 0.47 18.93
CA ILE A 383 -24.11 1.64 18.08
C ILE A 383 -25.31 1.93 17.19
N ALA A 384 -25.77 3.19 17.19
CA ALA A 384 -26.94 3.60 16.42
C ALA A 384 -26.62 3.79 14.92
N SER A 385 -25.35 4.04 14.58
CA SER A 385 -24.91 4.27 13.19
C SER A 385 -24.81 2.95 12.42
N SER A 386 -25.37 2.93 11.21
CA SER A 386 -25.29 1.79 10.29
C SER A 386 -23.92 1.62 9.63
N GLN A 387 -23.10 2.68 9.61
CA GLN A 387 -21.72 2.71 9.14
C GLN A 387 -20.90 3.63 10.05
N PRO A 388 -20.49 3.13 11.22
CA PRO A 388 -19.74 3.93 12.17
C PRO A 388 -18.34 4.25 11.64
N LYS A 389 -17.85 5.45 12.00
CA LYS A 389 -16.46 5.83 11.72
C LYS A 389 -15.52 5.06 12.65
N ARG A 390 -14.25 4.89 12.23
CA ARG A 390 -13.27 4.16 13.05
C ARG A 390 -13.09 4.75 14.45
N SER A 391 -13.06 6.08 14.58
CA SER A 391 -12.95 6.75 15.87
C SER A 391 -14.14 6.48 16.80
N GLU A 392 -15.34 6.32 16.25
CA GLU A 392 -16.55 5.97 16.99
C GLU A 392 -16.52 4.51 17.44
N LEU A 393 -16.15 3.58 16.54
CA LEU A 393 -15.95 2.17 16.87
C LEU A 393 -14.94 1.99 18.02
N ASP A 394 -13.79 2.64 17.89
CA ASP A 394 -12.73 2.61 18.88
C ASP A 394 -13.20 3.15 20.25
N ALA A 395 -13.98 4.24 20.25
CA ALA A 395 -14.54 4.81 21.48
C ALA A 395 -15.57 3.88 22.13
N ARG A 396 -16.51 3.34 21.35
CA ARG A 396 -17.54 2.42 21.83
C ARG A 396 -16.97 1.10 22.31
N ARG A 397 -15.94 0.57 21.66
CA ARG A 397 -15.25 -0.65 22.10
C ARG A 397 -14.52 -0.44 23.42
N ARG A 398 -13.83 0.70 23.61
CA ARG A 398 -13.24 1.06 24.92
C ARG A 398 -14.30 1.16 26.01
N GLU A 399 -15.45 1.75 25.72
CA GLU A 399 -16.54 1.92 26.69
C GLU A 399 -17.23 0.59 27.04
N GLN A 400 -17.58 -0.23 26.04
CA GLN A 400 -18.48 -1.36 26.21
C GLN A 400 -17.76 -2.71 26.31
N ARG A 401 -16.57 -2.83 25.73
CA ARG A 401 -15.79 -4.07 25.59
C ARG A 401 -14.28 -3.83 25.79
N PRO A 402 -13.85 -3.17 26.89
CA PRO A 402 -12.44 -2.81 27.10
C PRO A 402 -11.50 -4.02 27.25
N ASN A 403 -12.03 -5.17 27.69
CA ASN A 403 -11.26 -6.36 28.00
C ASN A 403 -11.66 -7.58 27.16
N GLU A 404 -12.46 -7.38 26.11
CA GLU A 404 -12.99 -8.46 25.28
C GLU A 404 -12.49 -8.35 23.84
N GLY A 405 -12.01 -9.45 23.30
CA GLY A 405 -11.67 -9.54 21.88
C GLY A 405 -12.91 -9.85 21.03
N LEU A 406 -12.85 -9.53 19.73
CA LEU A 406 -13.85 -9.95 18.76
C LEU A 406 -13.19 -10.79 17.67
N LEU A 407 -13.76 -11.95 17.38
CA LEU A 407 -13.38 -12.81 16.25
C LEU A 407 -14.57 -12.91 15.30
N LEU A 408 -14.38 -12.48 14.07
CA LEU A 408 -15.36 -12.54 12.98
C LEU A 408 -14.98 -13.66 12.01
N MET A 409 -15.95 -14.47 11.63
CA MET A 409 -15.81 -15.53 10.64
C MET A 409 -16.66 -15.21 9.41
N TYR A 410 -16.11 -15.43 8.23
CA TYR A 410 -16.72 -15.15 6.95
C TYR A 410 -16.72 -16.44 6.12
N PRO A 411 -17.87 -17.14 6.04
CA PRO A 411 -18.04 -18.24 5.10
C PRO A 411 -18.13 -17.66 3.68
N ILE A 412 -17.05 -17.78 2.90
CA ILE A 412 -16.93 -17.27 1.54
C ILE A 412 -17.31 -18.38 0.56
N ASP A 413 -18.11 -18.03 -0.45
CA ASP A 413 -18.45 -18.93 -1.55
C ASP A 413 -17.18 -19.24 -2.37
N PRO A 414 -16.75 -20.52 -2.47
CA PRO A 414 -15.56 -20.93 -3.22
C PRO A 414 -15.55 -20.48 -4.68
N TRP A 415 -16.74 -20.30 -5.27
CA TRP A 415 -16.96 -19.91 -6.65
C TRP A 415 -17.43 -18.46 -6.79
N SER A 416 -16.97 -17.58 -5.87
CA SER A 416 -17.31 -16.17 -5.84
C SER A 416 -16.95 -15.43 -7.15
N GLU A 417 -17.95 -15.20 -8.00
CA GLU A 417 -17.83 -14.34 -9.20
C GLU A 417 -17.70 -12.84 -8.86
N PRO A 418 -16.91 -12.07 -9.64
CA PRO A 418 -16.77 -10.63 -9.45
C PRO A 418 -18.03 -9.85 -9.84
N THR A 419 -18.32 -8.78 -9.11
CA THR A 419 -19.39 -7.83 -9.46
C THR A 419 -18.83 -6.71 -10.32
N ALA A 420 -18.95 -6.78 -11.66
CA ALA A 420 -18.71 -5.73 -12.69
C ALA A 420 -17.48 -4.78 -12.56
N LYS A 421 -16.67 -4.90 -11.52
CA LYS A 421 -15.48 -4.09 -11.22
C LYS A 421 -14.33 -4.64 -12.04
N LYS A 422 -13.66 -3.76 -12.78
CA LYS A 422 -12.40 -4.07 -13.48
C LYS A 422 -11.36 -4.57 -12.46
N GLY A 423 -10.56 -5.57 -12.85
CA GLY A 423 -9.42 -6.06 -12.05
C GLY A 423 -9.73 -7.19 -11.05
N ARG A 424 -10.84 -7.91 -11.22
CA ARG A 424 -11.22 -9.06 -10.37
C ARG A 424 -11.64 -10.25 -11.22
N VAL A 425 -11.27 -11.44 -10.78
CA VAL A 425 -11.62 -12.73 -11.39
C VAL A 425 -12.24 -13.66 -10.34
N PRO A 426 -12.92 -14.75 -10.74
CA PRO A 426 -13.54 -15.68 -9.79
C PRO A 426 -12.53 -16.18 -8.75
N LEU A 427 -12.99 -16.39 -7.51
CA LEU A 427 -12.15 -16.95 -6.46
C LEU A 427 -11.59 -18.32 -6.85
N ALA A 428 -12.45 -19.18 -7.41
CA ALA A 428 -12.11 -20.50 -7.95
C ALA A 428 -11.29 -21.36 -6.98
N ALA A 429 -11.76 -21.48 -5.74
CA ALA A 429 -11.12 -22.33 -4.74
C ALA A 429 -11.42 -23.82 -5.00
N PRO A 430 -10.47 -24.73 -4.72
CA PRO A 430 -10.58 -26.16 -5.02
C PRO A 430 -11.52 -26.94 -4.08
N THR A 431 -12.57 -26.29 -3.54
CA THR A 431 -13.53 -26.89 -2.59
C THR A 431 -14.96 -26.52 -2.97
N ASP A 432 -15.90 -27.42 -2.73
CA ASP A 432 -17.34 -27.16 -2.91
C ASP A 432 -18.07 -26.80 -1.61
N ASP A 433 -17.36 -26.86 -0.48
CA ASP A 433 -17.91 -26.59 0.85
C ASP A 433 -17.88 -25.08 1.15
N VAL A 434 -16.76 -24.56 1.66
CA VAL A 434 -16.64 -23.16 2.04
C VAL A 434 -15.18 -22.73 2.15
N VAL A 435 -14.88 -21.48 1.79
CA VAL A 435 -13.60 -20.84 2.11
C VAL A 435 -13.79 -20.01 3.38
N MET A 436 -13.11 -20.36 4.48
CA MET A 436 -13.27 -19.65 5.76
C MET A 436 -12.26 -18.52 5.94
N GLY A 437 -12.72 -17.28 5.79
CA GLY A 437 -11.97 -16.10 6.21
C GLY A 437 -12.24 -15.74 7.66
N VAL A 438 -11.25 -15.20 8.37
CA VAL A 438 -11.45 -14.65 9.72
C VAL A 438 -10.88 -13.26 9.89
N ALA A 439 -11.42 -12.51 10.84
CA ALA A 439 -10.84 -11.26 11.29
C ALA A 439 -10.85 -11.18 12.84
N LEU A 440 -9.74 -10.76 13.44
CA LEU A 440 -9.62 -10.54 14.89
C LEU A 440 -9.49 -9.04 15.17
N VAL A 441 -10.27 -8.56 16.12
CA VAL A 441 -10.23 -7.19 16.62
C VAL A 441 -9.88 -7.23 18.10
N PHE A 442 -8.78 -6.56 18.46
CA PHE A 442 -8.32 -6.51 19.84
C PHE A 442 -8.65 -5.15 20.48
N PRO A 443 -9.12 -5.13 21.74
CA PRO A 443 -9.23 -3.88 22.48
C PRO A 443 -7.83 -3.32 22.76
N ARG A 444 -7.76 -1.99 22.93
CA ARG A 444 -6.53 -1.35 23.37
C ARG A 444 -6.20 -1.81 24.80
N PRO A 445 -4.92 -2.06 25.13
CA PRO A 445 -4.52 -2.33 26.51
C PRO A 445 -4.82 -1.10 27.39
N GLU A 446 -5.25 -1.33 28.63
CA GLU A 446 -5.43 -0.31 29.66
C GLU A 446 -4.77 -0.78 30.98
N ASP A 447 -4.30 0.16 31.81
CA ASP A 447 -3.67 -0.09 33.10
C ASP A 447 -2.52 -1.12 33.08
N LYS A 448 -2.58 -2.18 33.91
CA LYS A 448 -1.52 -3.20 34.10
C LYS A 448 -1.25 -4.05 32.85
N ASP A 449 -2.14 -3.99 31.86
CA ASP A 449 -2.03 -4.71 30.60
C ASP A 449 -1.24 -3.90 29.55
N SER A 450 -1.02 -2.60 29.79
CA SER A 450 -0.15 -1.75 28.98
C SER A 450 1.34 -2.11 29.10
N ASP A 451 1.76 -2.73 30.21
CA ASP A 451 3.13 -3.24 30.39
C ASP A 451 3.45 -4.40 29.42
N VAL A 452 2.41 -5.07 28.89
CA VAL A 452 2.55 -6.08 27.82
C VAL A 452 2.91 -5.44 26.48
N GLU A 453 2.68 -4.13 26.32
CA GLU A 453 2.98 -3.34 25.12
C GLU A 453 4.48 -2.99 25.00
N TYR A 454 5.23 -3.01 26.10
CA TYR A 454 6.64 -2.60 26.17
C TYR A 454 7.57 -3.72 26.65
N MET A 455 8.00 -4.60 25.75
CA MET A 455 9.22 -5.38 25.99
C MET A 455 10.45 -4.48 25.75
N SER A 456 10.98 -3.90 26.83
CA SER A 456 12.23 -3.13 26.81
C SER A 456 13.44 -4.06 26.65
N ALA A 457 14.38 -3.64 25.81
CA ALA A 457 15.79 -3.97 26.00
C ALA A 457 16.40 -2.87 26.84
N ASP A 458 17.28 -3.24 27.77
CA ASP A 458 18.22 -2.29 28.33
C ASP A 458 19.12 -1.76 27.20
N LEU A 459 18.91 -0.50 26.83
CA LEU A 459 19.63 0.25 25.81
C LEU A 459 20.82 1.04 26.40
N SER A 460 21.16 0.84 27.68
CA SER A 460 22.24 1.57 28.37
C SER A 460 23.64 1.39 27.75
N LYS A 461 23.80 0.44 26.82
CA LYS A 461 25.06 0.19 26.09
C LYS A 461 25.00 0.52 24.60
N VAL A 462 23.92 1.16 24.13
CA VAL A 462 23.87 1.68 22.76
C VAL A 462 24.56 3.04 22.77
N LEU A 463 25.70 3.15 22.11
CA LEU A 463 26.25 4.43 21.70
C LEU A 463 25.24 5.08 20.77
N VAL A 464 24.56 6.10 21.29
CA VAL A 464 23.86 7.07 20.47
C VAL A 464 24.97 7.84 19.76
N GLU A 465 25.13 7.63 18.46
CA GLU A 465 25.74 8.66 17.64
C GLU A 465 24.77 9.84 17.71
N GLU A 466 25.11 10.83 18.53
CA GLU A 466 24.58 12.17 18.31
C GLU A 466 25.04 12.55 16.90
N GLU A 467 24.10 12.62 15.96
CA GLU A 467 24.36 13.31 14.70
C GLU A 467 24.84 14.70 15.08
N ASP A 468 26.11 14.97 14.81
CA ASP A 468 26.70 16.28 15.00
C ASP A 468 26.04 17.23 14.00
N LEU A 469 24.96 17.86 14.45
CA LEU A 469 24.19 18.85 13.68
C LEU A 469 25.04 20.09 13.36
N SER A 470 26.27 20.22 13.88
CA SER A 470 27.19 21.30 13.52
C SER A 470 27.65 21.25 12.05
N ILE A 471 27.41 20.15 11.33
CA ILE A 471 27.67 20.06 9.89
C ILE A 471 26.61 20.82 9.06
N LEU A 472 25.44 21.15 9.64
CA LEU A 472 24.42 21.96 8.99
C LEU A 472 24.61 23.47 9.18
N ASP A 473 25.51 23.89 10.07
CA ASP A 473 25.76 25.31 10.38
C ASP A 473 27.03 25.87 9.70
N GLN A 474 27.64 25.16 8.74
CA GLN A 474 28.88 25.62 8.07
C GLN A 474 28.68 26.25 6.68
N ASP A 475 27.46 26.32 6.16
CA ASP A 475 27.19 26.93 4.84
C ASP A 475 26.50 28.32 4.91
N ASP A 476 26.44 28.93 6.10
CA ASP A 476 26.07 30.34 6.28
C ASP A 476 27.25 31.15 6.86
N GLU A 477 28.28 31.40 6.05
CA GLU A 477 29.14 32.61 6.14
C GLU A 477 29.63 33.09 4.76
#